data_AF-A0A165XIR6-F1
#
_entry.id   AF-A0A165XIR6-F1
#
_cell.length_a   1.000
_cell.length_b   1.000
_cell.length_c   1.000
_cell.angle_alpha   90.00
_cell.angle_beta   90.00
_cell.angle_gamma   90.00
#
_symmetry.space_group_name_H-M   'P 1'
#
loop_
_entity.id
_entity.type
_entity.pdbx_description
1 polymer ?
#
loop_
_entity_poly.entity_id
_entity_poly.type
_entity_poly.pdbx_seq_one_letter_code
_entity_poly.pdbx_strand_id
1 'polypeptide(L)' 'YPWPSSPNPSPLEIFHLRKGSTQSEIKARYFELVKLYHPDSHHARSLPSTTRHRRFQSLKSAYDILSHRRPSSSS' A
#
# COMPACT_ATOMS: atom_id res chain seq x y z
N TYR A 1 -10.11 -4.76 3.49
CA TYR A 1 -8.91 -4.47 4.30
C TYR A 1 -9.09 -3.12 4.95
N PRO A 2 -9.00 -3.00 6.28
CA PRO A 2 -9.00 -1.71 6.94
C PRO A 2 -7.71 -0.94 6.61
N TRP A 3 -7.83 0.37 6.45
CA TRP A 3 -6.66 1.24 6.36
C TRP A 3 -5.97 1.27 7.75
N PRO A 4 -4.64 1.19 7.84
CA PRO A 4 -3.95 1.23 9.12
C PRO A 4 -4.27 2.53 9.87
N SER A 5 -4.58 2.41 11.17
CA SER A 5 -4.90 3.55 12.04
C SER A 5 -3.66 4.24 12.62
N SER A 6 -2.48 3.63 12.41
CA SER A 6 -1.20 4.22 12.81
C SER A 6 -1.00 5.58 12.13
N PRO A 7 -0.48 6.59 12.84
CA PRO A 7 -0.24 7.92 12.25
C PRO A 7 0.78 7.85 11.10
N ASN A 8 1.78 7.00 11.23
CA ASN A 8 2.83 6.77 10.22
C ASN A 8 2.94 5.26 9.93
N PRO A 9 2.02 4.66 9.17
CA PRO A 9 2.05 3.24 8.88
C PRO A 9 3.23 2.91 7.97
N SER A 10 3.96 1.84 8.28
CA SER A 10 5.05 1.40 7.41
C SER A 10 4.52 0.88 6.07
N PRO A 11 5.34 0.86 5.01
CA PRO A 11 4.95 0.31 3.71
C PRO A 11 4.40 -1.12 3.78
N LEU A 12 5.01 -1.95 4.63
CA LEU A 12 4.59 -3.34 4.86
C LEU A 12 3.22 -3.41 5.54
N GLU A 13 2.93 -2.54 6.51
CA GLU A 13 1.62 -2.45 7.15
C GLU A 13 0.53 -1.97 6.19
N ILE A 14 0.83 -0.99 5.33
CA ILE A 14 -0.10 -0.54 4.28
C ILE A 14 -0.46 -1.70 3.35
N PHE A 15 0.54 -2.53 3.04
CA PHE A 15 0.38 -3.66 2.13
C PHE A 15 -0.17 -4.93 2.80
N HIS A 16 -0.20 -4.95 4.13
CA HIS A 16 -0.51 -6.13 4.95
C HIS A 16 0.42 -7.30 4.62
N LEU A 17 1.70 -7.00 4.39
CA LEU A 17 2.75 -7.96 4.03
C LEU A 17 3.73 -8.19 5.18
N ARG A 18 4.36 -9.36 5.18
CA ARG A 18 5.40 -9.72 6.15
C ARG A 18 6.75 -9.19 5.67
N LYS A 19 7.68 -8.98 6.61
CA LYS A 19 9.08 -8.73 6.28
C LYS A 19 9.61 -9.93 5.47
N GLY A 20 10.27 -9.65 4.34
CA GLY A 20 10.80 -10.69 3.45
C GLY A 20 9.84 -11.16 2.34
N SER A 21 8.67 -10.54 2.20
CA SER A 21 7.81 -10.80 1.02
C SER A 21 8.55 -10.51 -0.28
N THR A 22 8.31 -11.36 -1.27
CA THR A 22 8.92 -11.29 -2.60
C THR A 22 8.35 -10.13 -3.41
N GLN A 23 9.08 -9.69 -4.43
CA GLN A 23 8.61 -8.66 -5.37
C GLN A 23 7.29 -9.05 -6.05
N SER A 24 7.10 -10.34 -6.32
CA SER A 24 5.85 -10.86 -6.90
C SER A 24 4.67 -10.69 -5.97
N GLU A 25 4.83 -10.97 -4.67
CA GLU A 25 3.79 -10.76 -3.65
C GLU A 25 3.48 -9.27 -3.45
N ILE A 26 4.52 -8.42 -3.44
CA ILE A 26 4.36 -6.96 -3.35
C ILE A 26 3.55 -6.44 -4.54
N LYS A 27 3.90 -6.88 -5.75
CA LYS A 27 3.19 -6.49 -6.98
C LYS A 27 1.75 -6.99 -6.97
N ALA A 28 1.50 -8.25 -6.59
CA ALA A 28 0.16 -8.80 -6.49
C ALA A 28 -0.71 -8.00 -5.50
N ARG A 29 -0.20 -7.72 -4.29
CA ARG A 29 -0.91 -6.90 -3.30
C ARG A 29 -1.12 -5.47 -3.76
N TYR A 30 -0.17 -4.88 -4.48
CA TYR A 30 -0.36 -3.54 -5.04
C TYR A 30 -1.59 -3.48 -5.94
N PHE A 31 -1.75 -4.42 -6.88
CA PHE A 31 -2.92 -4.46 -7.77
C PHE A 31 -4.24 -4.60 -7.00
N GLU A 32 -4.29 -5.46 -5.98
CA GLU A 32 -5.48 -5.62 -5.14
C GLU A 32 -5.82 -4.34 -4.37
N LEU A 33 -4.81 -3.71 -3.76
CA LEU A 33 -5.01 -2.49 -2.97
C LEU A 33 -5.36 -1.29 -3.83
N VAL A 34 -4.81 -1.19 -5.04
CA VAL A 34 -5.21 -0.16 -6.01
C VAL A 34 -6.70 -0.31 -6.34
N LYS A 35 -7.20 -1.51 -6.62
CA LYS A 35 -8.65 -1.72 -6.88
C LYS A 35 -9.53 -1.28 -5.70
N LEU A 36 -9.07 -1.49 -4.48
CA LEU A 36 -9.82 -1.13 -3.26
C LEU A 36 -9.74 0.37 -2.92
N TYR A 37 -8.56 0.98 -3.08
CA TYR A 37 -8.27 2.34 -2.63
C TYR A 37 -8.15 3.37 -3.75
N HIS A 38 -8.37 2.98 -5.01
CA HIS A 38 -8.43 3.93 -6.12
C HIS A 38 -9.44 5.03 -5.77
N PRO A 39 -9.14 6.32 -6.02
CA PRO A 39 -10.08 7.39 -5.75
C PRO A 39 -11.44 7.11 -6.41
N ASP A 40 -11.48 6.60 -7.63
CA ASP A 40 -12.73 6.26 -8.32
C ASP A 40 -13.35 4.90 -7.96
N SER A 41 -12.76 4.16 -7.01
CA SER A 41 -13.33 2.88 -6.57
C SER A 41 -14.64 3.08 -5.82
N HIS A 42 -15.62 2.22 -6.09
CA HIS A 42 -16.88 2.18 -5.35
C HIS A 42 -16.67 2.01 -3.84
N HIS A 43 -15.61 1.30 -3.44
CA HIS A 43 -15.25 1.05 -2.03
C HIS A 43 -14.78 2.29 -1.28
N ALA A 44 -14.25 3.28 -2.01
CA ALA A 44 -13.71 4.50 -1.43
C ALA A 44 -14.72 5.66 -1.49
N ARG A 45 -15.87 5.48 -2.14
CA ARG A 45 -16.87 6.54 -2.40
C ARG A 45 -17.48 7.11 -1.12
N SER A 46 -17.52 6.34 -0.03
CA SER A 46 -17.96 6.79 1.30
C SER A 46 -16.96 7.71 1.99
N LEU A 47 -15.73 7.84 1.48
CA LEU A 47 -14.68 8.67 2.05
C LEU A 47 -14.56 10.02 1.33
N PRO A 48 -14.21 11.09 2.05
CA PRO A 48 -13.86 12.38 1.45
C PRO A 48 -12.78 12.21 0.37
N SER A 49 -12.88 12.99 -0.71
CA SER A 49 -11.92 13.01 -1.81
C SER A 49 -10.47 13.20 -1.32
N THR A 50 -10.26 14.10 -0.35
CA THR A 50 -8.97 14.34 0.28
C THR A 50 -8.40 13.09 0.96
N THR A 51 -9.24 12.36 1.70
CA THR A 51 -8.82 11.12 2.37
C THR A 51 -8.48 10.03 1.36
N ARG A 52 -9.29 9.89 0.30
CA ARG A 52 -8.99 8.96 -0.80
C ARG A 52 -7.65 9.25 -1.45
N HIS A 53 -7.40 10.52 -1.78
CA HIS A 53 -6.13 10.95 -2.38
C HIS A 53 -4.95 10.68 -1.46
N ARG A 54 -5.04 11.02 -0.16
CA ARG A 54 -3.97 10.76 0.81
C ARG A 54 -3.66 9.26 0.91
N ARG A 55 -4.69 8.41 1.05
CA ARG A 55 -4.52 6.96 1.09
C ARG A 55 -3.87 6.43 -0.18
N PHE A 56 -4.32 6.88 -1.35
CA PHE A 56 -3.74 6.45 -2.62
C PHE A 56 -2.29 6.92 -2.81
N GLN A 57 -1.95 8.13 -2.36
CA GLN A 57 -0.56 8.62 -2.34
C GLN A 57 0.33 7.78 -1.43
N SER A 58 -0.12 7.49 -0.20
CA SER A 58 0.62 6.62 0.72
C SER A 58 0.81 5.21 0.16
N LEU A 59 -0.20 4.66 -0.53
CA LEU A 59 -0.11 3.36 -1.20
C LEU A 59 0.98 3.37 -2.29
N LYS A 60 1.00 4.39 -3.16
CA LYS A 60 2.03 4.53 -4.19
C LYS A 60 3.43 4.69 -3.61
N SER A 61 3.58 5.56 -2.60
CA SER A 61 4.86 5.77 -1.93
C SER A 61 5.37 4.49 -1.26
N ALA A 62 4.48 3.73 -0.62
CA ALA A 62 4.81 2.43 -0.05
C ALA A 62 5.24 1.42 -1.12
N TYR A 63 4.54 1.36 -2.26
CA TYR A 63 4.93 0.52 -3.38
C TYR A 63 6.32 0.87 -3.89
N ASP A 64 6.60 2.16 -4.07
CA ASP A 64 7.88 2.66 -4.55
C ASP A 64 9.02 2.23 -3.61
N ILE A 65 8.86 2.42 -2.30
CA ILE A 65 9.85 2.01 -1.29
C ILE A 65 10.07 0.49 -1.30
N LEU A 66 9.00 -0.30 -1.40
CA LEU A 66 9.09 -1.76 -1.42
C LEU A 66 9.67 -2.29 -2.74
N SER A 67 9.34 -1.65 -3.86
CA SER A 67 9.77 -2.08 -5.19
C SER A 67 11.22 -1.69 -5.50
N HIS A 68 11.67 -0.51 -5.02
CA HIS A 68 13.05 -0.04 -5.15
C HIS A 68 13.98 -0.56 -4.06
N ARG A 69 13.46 -1.17 -2.99
CA ARG A 69 14.28 -2.00 -2.09
C ARG A 69 14.77 -3.21 -2.87
N ARG A 70 15.98 -3.08 -3.42
CA ARG A 70 16.81 -4.25 -3.75
C ARG A 70 16.80 -5.14 -2.50
N PRO A 71 16.57 -6.45 -2.60
CA PRO A 71 16.70 -7.34 -1.45
C PRO A 71 18.12 -7.16 -0.94
N SER A 72 18.27 -6.35 0.11
CA SER A 72 19.52 -6.20 0.83
C SER A 72 19.67 -7.51 1.57
N SER A 73 20.30 -8.47 0.89
CA SER A 73 21.07 -9.56 1.47
C SER A 73 21.81 -8.98 2.68
N SER A 74 21.25 -9.22 3.85
CA SER A 74 21.85 -8.90 5.13
C SER A 74 22.25 -10.27 5.69
N SER A 75 23.57 -10.48 5.68
CA SER A 75 24.32 -11.67 6.04
C SER A 75 24.09 -12.14 7.48
#